data_AF-A0A949FP25-F1
#
_entry.id   AF-A0A949FP25-F1
#
_cell.length_a   1.000
_cell.length_b   1.000
_cell.length_c   1.000
_cell.angle_alpha   90.00
_cell.angle_beta   90.00
_cell.angle_gamma   90.00
#
_symmetry.space_group_name_H-M   'P 1'
#
loop_
_entity.id
_entity.type
_entity.pdbx_description
1 polymer ?
#
loop_
_entity_poly.entity_id
_entity_poly.type
_entity_poly.pdbx_seq_one_letter_code
_entity_poly.pdbx_strand_id
1 'polypeptide(L)'
;QAPEVSKRIDGNMIALKSSLPSGYRIEMGGAIEESDKANQALFAVFPVMILIMLTLLMSQVHSFKKMILIFGIAPLGLIGAVAALLLFQAPFGFVALLGVIALAGMDMRNSVILIDQIEQDMAQGLTEWDAVIESSVRRARPVLLTAATAIMAMIPLTRSVFWGPMAIAIMGGLSIATFLTLINLPALYVLLFQVGKNESTPIDRQGVPSEPLDPKAGVARGLPEA
;
A
#
# COMPACT_ATOMS: atom_id res chain seq x y z
N GLN A 1 -8.11 -16.81 -21.49
CA GLN A 1 -8.87 -16.41 -22.71
C GLN A 1 -10.32 -16.87 -22.72
N ALA A 2 -10.73 -17.96 -22.04
CA ALA A 2 -12.13 -18.40 -22.00
C ALA A 2 -13.15 -17.33 -21.48
N PRO A 3 -12.88 -16.54 -20.42
CA PRO A 3 -13.87 -15.60 -19.90
C PRO A 3 -14.23 -14.44 -20.84
N GLU A 4 -13.23 -13.95 -21.58
CA GLU A 4 -13.36 -12.78 -22.45
C GLU A 4 -14.05 -13.15 -23.78
N VAL A 5 -13.74 -14.34 -24.30
CA VAL A 5 -14.41 -14.90 -25.47
C VAL A 5 -15.88 -15.18 -25.16
N SER A 6 -16.20 -15.74 -23.99
CA SER A 6 -17.58 -15.96 -23.59
C SER A 6 -18.35 -14.64 -23.43
N LYS A 7 -17.74 -13.57 -22.87
CA LYS A 7 -18.38 -12.23 -22.82
C LYS A 7 -18.61 -11.64 -24.21
N ARG A 8 -17.68 -11.81 -25.16
CA ARG A 8 -17.86 -11.39 -26.56
C ARG A 8 -18.97 -12.17 -27.27
N ILE A 9 -19.04 -13.48 -27.05
CA ILE A 9 -20.07 -14.33 -27.63
C ILE A 9 -21.44 -13.99 -27.04
N ASP A 10 -21.54 -13.73 -25.73
CA ASP A 10 -22.81 -13.35 -25.09
C ASP A 10 -23.39 -12.06 -25.69
N GLY A 11 -22.54 -11.07 -25.98
CA GLY A 11 -22.95 -9.85 -26.68
C GLY A 11 -23.54 -10.10 -28.07
N ASN A 12 -22.98 -11.04 -28.82
CA ASN A 12 -23.51 -11.43 -30.13
C ASN A 12 -24.76 -12.32 -30.04
N MET A 13 -25.00 -12.95 -28.88
CA MET A 13 -26.14 -13.84 -28.63
C MET A 13 -27.39 -13.10 -28.17
N ILE A 14 -27.31 -11.78 -27.95
CA ILE A 14 -28.44 -10.93 -27.52
C ILE A 14 -29.60 -11.00 -28.52
N ALA A 15 -29.31 -11.00 -29.83
CA ALA A 15 -30.32 -11.12 -30.87
C ALA A 15 -31.02 -12.48 -30.87
N LEU A 16 -30.33 -13.54 -30.43
CA LEU A 16 -30.90 -14.88 -30.28
C LEU A 16 -31.74 -14.96 -29.00
N LYS A 17 -31.23 -14.41 -27.89
CA LYS A 17 -31.93 -14.29 -26.59
C LYS A 17 -33.28 -13.58 -26.70
N SER A 18 -33.37 -12.53 -27.51
CA SER A 18 -34.61 -11.77 -27.73
C SER A 18 -35.61 -12.47 -28.66
N SER A 19 -35.17 -13.44 -29.47
CA SER A 19 -36.02 -14.21 -30.38
C SER A 19 -36.61 -15.50 -29.77
N LEU A 20 -36.29 -15.78 -28.50
CA LEU A 20 -36.73 -17.01 -27.83
C LEU A 20 -38.21 -16.96 -27.42
N PRO A 21 -38.97 -18.06 -27.57
CA PRO A 21 -40.35 -18.15 -27.11
C PRO A 21 -40.46 -17.95 -25.60
N SER A 22 -41.61 -17.43 -25.15
CA SER A 22 -41.91 -17.26 -23.72
C SER A 22 -41.77 -18.59 -22.97
N GLY A 23 -40.80 -18.68 -22.07
CA GLY A 23 -40.49 -19.88 -21.29
C GLY A 23 -39.06 -20.39 -21.44
N TYR A 24 -38.29 -19.92 -22.42
CA TYR A 24 -36.88 -20.29 -22.59
C TYR A 24 -35.94 -19.13 -22.26
N ARG A 25 -34.87 -19.41 -21.50
CA ARG A 25 -33.82 -18.46 -21.15
C ARG A 25 -32.45 -19.06 -21.43
N ILE A 26 -31.55 -18.27 -22.03
CA ILE A 26 -30.15 -18.63 -22.19
C ILE A 26 -29.34 -17.78 -21.21
N GLU A 27 -28.69 -18.45 -20.27
CA GLU A 27 -27.74 -17.83 -19.33
C GLU A 27 -26.32 -18.32 -19.59
N MET A 28 -25.37 -17.44 -19.30
CA MET A 28 -23.95 -17.78 -19.34
C MET A 28 -23.63 -18.68 -18.15
N GLY A 29 -23.29 -19.94 -18.43
CA GLY A 29 -22.91 -20.93 -17.42
C GLY A 29 -21.40 -21.12 -17.27
N GLY A 30 -21.00 -21.86 -16.23
CA GLY A 30 -19.62 -22.30 -16.03
C GLY A 30 -18.78 -21.40 -15.12
N ALA A 31 -17.47 -21.32 -15.36
CA ALA A 31 -16.54 -20.66 -14.44
C ALA A 31 -16.75 -19.15 -14.25
N ILE A 32 -17.38 -18.47 -15.21
CA ILE A 32 -17.69 -17.04 -15.14
C ILE A 32 -18.88 -16.81 -14.21
N GLU A 33 -19.95 -17.61 -14.35
CA GLU A 33 -21.14 -17.55 -13.50
C GLU A 33 -20.78 -17.83 -12.04
N GLU A 34 -19.98 -18.87 -11.79
CA GLU A 34 -19.50 -19.19 -10.44
C GLU A 34 -18.58 -18.10 -9.88
N SER A 35 -17.74 -17.46 -10.71
CA SER A 35 -16.94 -16.32 -10.29
C SER A 35 -17.80 -15.09 -9.95
N ASP A 36 -18.86 -14.84 -10.71
CA ASP A 36 -19.77 -13.71 -10.48
C ASP A 36 -20.61 -13.92 -9.22
N LYS A 37 -21.11 -15.14 -8.98
CA LYS A 37 -21.76 -15.53 -7.72
C LYS A 37 -20.82 -15.34 -6.52
N ALA A 38 -19.57 -15.82 -6.64
CA ALA A 38 -18.58 -15.68 -5.58
C ALA A 38 -18.22 -14.20 -5.33
N ASN A 39 -18.11 -13.39 -6.38
CA ASN A 39 -17.89 -11.95 -6.27
C ASN A 39 -19.05 -11.26 -5.53
N GLN A 40 -20.31 -11.58 -5.86
CA GLN A 40 -21.48 -11.01 -5.18
C GLN A 40 -21.51 -11.36 -3.69
N ALA A 41 -21.22 -12.62 -3.34
CA ALA A 41 -21.12 -13.05 -1.96
C ALA A 41 -20.01 -12.29 -1.22
N LEU A 42 -18.84 -12.11 -1.85
CA LEU A 42 -17.73 -11.35 -1.28
C LEU A 42 -18.10 -9.87 -1.08
N PHE A 43 -18.78 -9.25 -2.05
CA PHE A 43 -19.22 -7.86 -1.95
C PHE A 43 -20.24 -7.63 -0.83
N ALA A 44 -21.07 -8.63 -0.51
CA ALA A 44 -21.97 -8.55 0.63
C ALA A 44 -21.23 -8.52 1.98
N VAL A 45 -20.09 -9.21 2.07
CA VAL A 45 -19.25 -9.27 3.29
C VAL A 45 -18.25 -8.09 3.36
N PHE A 46 -17.92 -7.48 2.22
CA PHE A 46 -16.93 -6.41 2.10
C PHE A 46 -17.12 -5.24 3.09
N PRO A 47 -18.34 -4.72 3.34
CA PRO A 47 -18.52 -3.64 4.31
C PRO A 47 -18.14 -4.04 5.74
N VAL A 48 -18.49 -5.27 6.15
CA VAL A 48 -18.14 -5.80 7.48
C VAL A 48 -16.63 -6.00 7.58
N MET A 49 -16.01 -6.51 6.52
CA MET A 49 -14.55 -6.65 6.43
C MET A 49 -13.85 -5.30 6.60
N ILE A 50 -14.29 -4.26 5.89
CA ILE A 50 -13.74 -2.90 6.03
C ILE A 50 -13.94 -2.36 7.44
N LEU A 51 -15.12 -2.55 8.04
CA LEU A 51 -15.40 -2.10 9.40
C LEU A 51 -14.47 -2.77 10.43
N ILE A 52 -14.27 -4.08 10.32
CA ILE A 52 -13.32 -4.81 11.18
C ILE A 52 -11.90 -4.30 10.94
N MET A 53 -11.49 -4.15 9.68
CA MET A 53 -10.16 -3.67 9.32
C MET A 53 -9.88 -2.25 9.86
N LEU A 54 -10.83 -1.32 9.71
CA LEU A 54 -10.72 0.03 10.27
C LEU A 54 -10.66 0.00 11.80
N THR A 55 -11.44 -0.87 12.43
CA THR A 55 -11.41 -1.05 13.90
C THR A 55 -10.03 -1.54 14.36
N LEU A 56 -9.46 -2.54 13.67
CA LEU A 56 -8.13 -3.06 13.96
C LEU A 56 -7.03 -2.02 13.70
N LEU A 57 -7.13 -1.23 12.63
CA LEU A 57 -6.21 -0.13 12.37
C LEU A 57 -6.30 0.94 13.46
N MET A 58 -7.51 1.35 13.84
CA MET A 58 -7.72 2.33 14.91
C MET A 58 -7.14 1.85 16.25
N SER A 59 -7.28 0.55 16.55
CA SER A 59 -6.68 -0.07 17.73
C SER A 59 -5.15 -0.16 17.68
N GLN A 60 -4.54 -0.11 16.49
CA GLN A 60 -3.08 -0.16 16.33
C GLN A 60 -2.46 1.25 16.39
N VAL A 61 -3.02 2.20 15.63
CA VAL A 61 -2.41 3.53 15.48
C VAL A 61 -2.99 4.61 16.39
N HIS A 62 -4.08 4.31 17.12
CA HIS A 62 -4.72 5.21 18.09
C HIS A 62 -5.01 6.64 17.60
N SER A 63 -5.07 6.87 16.28
CA SER A 63 -5.21 8.19 15.66
C SER A 63 -5.96 8.13 14.35
N PHE A 64 -7.06 8.90 14.25
CA PHE A 64 -7.88 8.97 13.04
C PHE A 64 -7.10 9.48 11.82
N LYS A 65 -6.23 10.47 11.99
CA LYS A 65 -5.41 11.02 10.88
C LYS A 65 -4.47 9.96 10.32
N LYS A 66 -3.79 9.20 11.21
CA LYS A 66 -2.87 8.12 10.82
C LYS A 66 -3.62 6.96 10.19
N MET A 67 -4.79 6.60 10.72
CA MET A 67 -5.64 5.57 10.14
C MET A 67 -6.07 5.93 8.71
N ILE A 68 -6.55 7.16 8.47
CA ILE A 68 -6.96 7.61 7.13
C ILE A 68 -5.75 7.62 6.18
N LEU A 69 -4.57 8.06 6.66
CA LEU A 69 -3.33 8.01 5.89
C LEU A 69 -3.00 6.56 5.45
N ILE A 70 -2.98 5.61 6.38
CA ILE A 70 -2.70 4.19 6.09
C ILE A 70 -3.74 3.60 5.13
N PHE A 71 -5.03 3.83 5.42
CA PHE A 71 -6.11 3.32 4.60
C PHE A 71 -6.07 3.91 3.18
N GLY A 72 -5.70 5.18 3.05
CA GLY A 72 -5.51 5.87 1.77
C GLY A 72 -4.37 5.31 0.92
N ILE A 73 -3.42 4.57 1.51
CA ILE A 73 -2.31 3.93 0.78
C ILE A 73 -2.76 2.64 0.08
N ALA A 74 -3.73 1.93 0.65
CA ALA A 74 -4.15 0.62 0.12
C ALA A 74 -4.60 0.61 -1.35
N PRO A 75 -5.33 1.63 -1.86
CA PRO A 75 -5.67 1.69 -3.28
C PRO A 75 -4.47 1.90 -4.21
N LEU A 76 -3.33 2.42 -3.74
CA LEU A 76 -2.17 2.63 -4.61
C LEU A 76 -1.59 1.32 -5.13
N GLY A 77 -1.65 0.23 -4.36
CA GLY A 77 -1.20 -1.08 -4.82
C GLY A 77 -2.02 -1.64 -5.98
N LEU A 78 -3.27 -1.21 -6.11
CA LEU A 78 -4.13 -1.59 -7.25
C LEU A 78 -3.54 -1.13 -8.58
N ILE A 79 -2.88 0.03 -8.60
CA ILE A 79 -2.24 0.57 -9.81
C ILE A 79 -1.21 -0.43 -10.35
N GLY A 80 -0.38 -0.98 -9.45
CA GLY A 80 0.61 -1.99 -9.80
C GLY A 80 0.01 -3.32 -10.23
N ALA A 81 -1.02 -3.77 -9.52
CA ALA A 81 -1.70 -5.02 -9.82
C ALA A 81 -2.37 -4.98 -11.20
N VAL A 82 -3.09 -3.88 -11.50
CA VAL A 82 -3.73 -3.69 -12.80
C VAL A 82 -2.69 -3.56 -13.91
N ALA A 83 -1.61 -2.80 -13.71
CA ALA A 83 -0.55 -2.66 -14.70
C ALA A 83 0.08 -4.02 -15.06
N ALA A 84 0.35 -4.87 -14.07
CA ALA A 84 0.91 -6.21 -14.33
C ALA A 84 -0.11 -7.13 -15.01
N LEU A 85 -1.38 -7.15 -14.57
CA LEU A 85 -2.40 -7.95 -15.23
C LEU A 85 -2.55 -7.58 -16.71
N LEU A 86 -2.49 -6.29 -17.04
CA LEU A 86 -2.52 -5.81 -18.43
C LEU A 86 -1.27 -6.22 -19.20
N LEU A 87 -0.08 -6.08 -18.60
CA LEU A 87 1.18 -6.44 -19.25
C LEU A 87 1.28 -7.94 -19.56
N PHE A 88 0.82 -8.79 -18.64
CA PHE A 88 0.82 -10.25 -18.80
C PHE A 88 -0.47 -10.79 -19.45
N GLN A 89 -1.38 -9.92 -19.89
CA GLN A 89 -2.68 -10.26 -20.49
C GLN A 89 -3.49 -11.27 -19.66
N ALA A 90 -3.41 -11.14 -18.34
CA ALA A 90 -4.09 -12.03 -17.39
C ALA A 90 -5.46 -11.46 -17.02
N PRO A 91 -6.53 -12.29 -16.96
CA PRO A 91 -7.87 -11.83 -16.66
C PRO A 91 -8.00 -11.42 -15.19
N PHE A 92 -8.72 -10.32 -14.94
CA PHE A 92 -9.18 -9.99 -13.59
C PHE A 92 -10.38 -10.86 -13.21
N GLY A 93 -10.13 -11.94 -12.48
CA GLY A 93 -11.17 -12.86 -11.96
C GLY A 93 -11.23 -12.87 -10.43
N PHE A 94 -12.08 -13.74 -9.87
CA PHE A 94 -12.27 -13.89 -8.43
C PHE A 94 -10.96 -14.09 -7.66
N VAL A 95 -10.08 -14.98 -8.14
CA VAL A 95 -8.79 -15.25 -7.48
C VAL A 95 -7.85 -14.02 -7.52
N ALA A 96 -7.87 -13.25 -8.61
CA ALA A 96 -7.12 -12.00 -8.70
C ALA A 96 -7.64 -10.93 -7.72
N LEU A 97 -8.96 -10.86 -7.54
CA LEU A 97 -9.59 -10.00 -6.55
C LEU A 97 -9.15 -10.35 -5.11
N LEU A 98 -9.09 -11.64 -4.77
CA LEU A 98 -8.53 -12.09 -3.47
C LEU A 98 -7.06 -11.66 -3.32
N GLY A 99 -6.27 -11.76 -4.39
CA GLY A 99 -4.89 -11.29 -4.39
C GLY A 99 -4.74 -9.80 -4.14
N VAL A 100 -5.60 -8.97 -4.73
CA VAL A 100 -5.62 -7.51 -4.50
C VAL A 100 -6.03 -7.19 -3.06
N ILE A 101 -6.98 -7.92 -2.47
CA ILE A 101 -7.35 -7.73 -1.05
C ILE A 101 -6.18 -8.09 -0.14
N ALA A 102 -5.50 -9.21 -0.42
CA ALA A 102 -4.31 -9.61 0.33
C ALA A 102 -3.17 -8.58 0.21
N LEU A 103 -2.97 -8.04 -0.99
CA LEU A 103 -2.01 -6.95 -1.26
C LEU A 103 -2.32 -5.72 -0.41
N ALA A 104 -3.57 -5.26 -0.38
CA ALA A 104 -3.99 -4.12 0.42
C ALA A 104 -3.64 -4.31 1.91
N GLY A 105 -3.87 -5.50 2.47
CA GLY A 105 -3.48 -5.81 3.84
C GLY A 105 -1.97 -5.80 4.08
N MET A 106 -1.18 -6.26 3.10
CA MET A 106 0.29 -6.22 3.16
C MET A 106 0.81 -4.77 3.13
N ASP A 107 0.25 -3.93 2.27
CA ASP A 107 0.60 -2.51 2.15
C ASP A 107 0.23 -1.73 3.43
N MET A 108 -0.96 -1.99 3.98
CA MET A 108 -1.39 -1.42 5.25
C MET A 108 -0.46 -1.84 6.39
N ARG A 109 -0.05 -3.11 6.46
CA ARG A 109 0.91 -3.59 7.45
C ARG A 109 2.21 -2.82 7.35
N ASN A 110 2.80 -2.70 6.16
CA ASN A 110 4.05 -1.96 5.97
C ASN A 110 3.92 -0.49 6.42
N SER A 111 2.76 0.11 6.15
CA SER A 111 2.45 1.50 6.51
C SER A 111 2.30 1.72 8.02
N VAL A 112 1.55 0.83 8.70
CA VAL A 112 1.38 0.88 10.17
C VAL A 112 2.75 0.82 10.85
N ILE A 113 3.59 -0.13 10.46
CA ILE A 113 4.85 -0.31 11.17
C ILE A 113 5.83 0.85 10.87
N LEU A 114 5.75 1.52 9.72
CA LEU A 114 6.53 2.75 9.48
C LEU A 114 6.05 3.90 10.37
N ILE A 115 4.74 4.10 10.49
CA ILE A 115 4.18 5.14 11.37
C ILE A 115 4.52 4.88 12.84
N ASP A 116 4.41 3.64 13.30
CA ASP A 116 4.80 3.23 14.65
C ASP A 116 6.30 3.51 14.90
N GLN A 117 7.16 3.26 13.92
CA GLN A 117 8.58 3.60 14.02
C GLN A 117 8.81 5.11 14.16
N ILE A 118 8.08 5.93 13.41
CA ILE A 118 8.17 7.40 13.49
C ILE A 118 7.76 7.87 14.90
N GLU A 119 6.69 7.31 15.47
CA GLU A 119 6.27 7.62 16.84
C GLU A 119 7.32 7.24 17.88
N GLN A 120 7.91 6.05 17.76
CA GLN A 120 8.97 5.59 18.65
C GLN A 120 10.22 6.47 18.56
N ASP A 121 10.60 6.87 17.35
CA ASP A 121 11.74 7.75 17.12
C ASP A 121 11.50 9.15 17.72
N MET A 122 10.30 9.72 17.56
CA MET A 122 9.91 10.97 18.22
C MET A 122 9.90 10.84 19.76
N ALA A 123 9.42 9.72 20.29
CA ALA A 123 9.43 9.45 21.74
C ALA A 123 10.87 9.30 22.30
N GLN A 124 11.83 8.93 21.46
CA GLN A 124 13.26 8.90 21.79
C GLN A 124 13.95 10.27 21.67
N GLY A 125 13.21 11.32 21.34
CA GLY A 125 13.69 12.71 21.30
C GLY A 125 14.20 13.18 19.93
N LEU A 126 14.01 12.41 18.86
CA LEU A 126 14.26 12.91 17.51
C LEU A 126 13.24 14.00 17.14
N THR A 127 13.69 14.98 16.35
CA THR A 127 12.79 15.96 15.75
C THR A 127 11.81 15.25 14.82
N GLU A 128 10.61 15.80 14.62
CA GLU A 128 9.62 15.17 13.72
C GLU A 128 10.17 14.94 12.31
N TRP A 129 10.99 15.88 11.81
CA TRP A 129 11.63 15.79 10.50
C TRP A 129 12.66 14.65 10.44
N ASP A 130 13.56 14.59 11.43
CA ASP A 130 14.60 13.56 11.48
C ASP A 130 14.00 12.18 11.74
N ALA A 131 12.97 12.09 12.59
CA ALA A 131 12.24 10.86 12.86
C ALA A 131 11.64 10.28 11.58
N VAL A 132 10.98 11.09 10.73
CA VAL A 132 10.40 10.63 9.46
C VAL A 132 11.48 10.10 8.52
N ILE A 133 12.59 10.83 8.35
CA ILE A 133 13.67 10.44 7.44
C ILE A 133 14.34 9.16 7.92
N GLU A 134 14.78 9.16 9.19
CA GLU A 134 15.57 8.07 9.74
C GLU A 134 14.73 6.78 9.87
N SER A 135 13.46 6.89 10.29
CA SER A 135 12.51 5.76 10.23
C SER A 135 12.37 5.21 8.83
N SER A 136 12.19 6.08 7.82
CA SER A 136 12.00 5.66 6.43
C SER A 136 13.22 4.94 5.87
N VAL A 137 14.43 5.44 6.14
CA VAL A 137 15.69 4.83 5.71
C VAL A 137 15.88 3.45 6.37
N ARG A 138 15.63 3.34 7.68
CA ARG A 138 15.72 2.05 8.41
C ARG A 138 14.72 1.03 7.89
N ARG A 139 13.53 1.48 7.47
CA ARG A 139 12.44 0.63 6.96
C ARG A 139 12.62 0.21 5.50
N ALA A 140 13.35 0.98 4.71
CA ALA A 140 13.52 0.69 3.28
C ALA A 140 14.08 -0.72 3.03
N ARG A 141 15.14 -1.12 3.74
CA ARG A 141 15.77 -2.44 3.53
C ARG A 141 14.84 -3.61 3.92
N PRO A 142 14.25 -3.65 5.13
CA PRO A 142 13.30 -4.70 5.49
C PRO A 142 12.11 -4.80 4.53
N VAL A 143 11.51 -3.66 4.14
CA VAL A 143 10.33 -3.66 3.25
C VAL A 143 10.70 -4.24 1.88
N LEU A 144 11.82 -3.81 1.29
CA LEU A 144 12.31 -4.36 0.02
C LEU A 144 12.58 -5.87 0.10
N LEU A 145 13.15 -6.35 1.21
CA LEU A 145 13.38 -7.79 1.41
C LEU A 145 12.08 -8.58 1.49
N THR A 146 11.06 -8.06 2.19
CA THR A 146 9.75 -8.72 2.26
C THR A 146 9.06 -8.77 0.89
N ALA A 147 9.11 -7.67 0.13
CA ALA A 147 8.55 -7.61 -1.21
C ALA A 147 9.28 -8.58 -2.16
N ALA A 148 10.61 -8.57 -2.17
CA ALA A 148 11.41 -9.47 -2.99
C ALA A 148 11.13 -10.95 -2.68
N THR A 149 11.02 -11.29 -1.39
CA THR A 149 10.70 -12.66 -0.95
C THR A 149 9.31 -13.09 -1.44
N ALA A 150 8.31 -12.23 -1.27
CA ALA A 150 6.95 -12.50 -1.72
C ALA A 150 6.87 -12.66 -3.25
N ILE A 151 7.54 -11.78 -4.00
CA ILE A 151 7.62 -11.88 -5.46
C ILE A 151 8.26 -13.21 -5.86
N MET A 152 9.40 -13.56 -5.27
CA MET A 152 10.13 -14.80 -5.57
C MET A 152 9.27 -16.05 -5.28
N ALA A 153 8.49 -16.03 -4.19
CA ALA A 153 7.57 -17.10 -3.85
C ALA A 153 6.40 -17.26 -4.86
N MET A 154 6.00 -16.17 -5.51
CA MET A 154 4.87 -16.17 -6.46
C MET A 154 5.27 -16.59 -7.88
N ILE A 155 6.55 -16.51 -8.25
CA ILE A 155 7.06 -16.91 -9.57
C ILE A 155 6.57 -18.30 -10.03
N PRO A 156 6.70 -19.40 -9.26
CA PRO A 156 6.25 -20.71 -9.71
C PRO A 156 4.71 -20.77 -9.87
N LEU A 157 3.97 -20.03 -9.05
CA LEU A 157 2.51 -20.03 -9.05
C LEU A 157 1.93 -19.38 -10.31
N THR A 158 2.68 -18.51 -10.98
CA THR A 158 2.28 -17.90 -12.26
C THR A 158 1.97 -18.91 -13.36
N ARG A 159 2.58 -20.10 -13.30
CA ARG A 159 2.37 -21.18 -14.28
C ARG A 159 1.05 -21.92 -14.08
N SER A 160 0.35 -21.68 -12.97
CA SER A 160 -0.95 -22.27 -12.71
C SER A 160 -2.04 -21.56 -13.50
N VAL A 161 -2.92 -22.34 -14.16
CA VAL A 161 -4.08 -21.80 -14.88
C VAL A 161 -5.07 -21.10 -13.93
N PHE A 162 -5.20 -21.60 -12.70
CA PHE A 162 -6.15 -21.08 -11.73
C PHE A 162 -5.56 -19.94 -10.87
N TRP A 163 -4.33 -20.12 -10.37
CA TRP A 163 -3.70 -19.18 -9.45
C TRP A 163 -2.80 -18.14 -10.14
N GLY A 164 -2.52 -18.30 -11.44
CA GLY A 164 -1.63 -17.45 -12.21
C GLY A 164 -2.01 -15.96 -12.17
N PRO A 165 -3.27 -15.57 -12.46
CA PRO A 165 -3.68 -14.17 -12.41
C PRO A 165 -3.52 -13.53 -11.03
N MET A 166 -3.74 -14.28 -9.95
CA MET A 166 -3.52 -13.80 -8.58
C MET A 166 -2.04 -13.55 -8.29
N ALA A 167 -1.18 -14.50 -8.67
CA ALA A 167 0.26 -14.35 -8.50
C ALA A 167 0.79 -13.13 -9.27
N ILE A 168 0.35 -12.94 -10.51
CA ILE A 168 0.72 -11.78 -11.34
C ILE A 168 0.26 -10.47 -10.70
N ALA A 169 -0.98 -10.41 -10.20
CA ALA A 169 -1.52 -9.24 -9.52
C ALA A 169 -0.72 -8.88 -8.26
N ILE A 170 -0.38 -9.88 -7.43
CA ILE A 170 0.42 -9.67 -6.21
C ILE A 170 1.84 -9.22 -6.56
N MET A 171 2.51 -9.86 -7.52
CA MET A 171 3.88 -9.48 -7.89
C MET A 171 3.95 -8.05 -8.43
N GLY A 172 3.05 -7.69 -9.35
CA GLY A 172 3.00 -6.35 -9.92
C GLY A 172 2.60 -5.29 -8.91
N GLY A 173 1.57 -5.64 -8.12
CA GLY A 173 1.08 -4.84 -7.01
C GLY A 173 2.19 -4.52 -6.03
N LEU A 174 2.84 -5.52 -5.45
CA LEU A 174 3.93 -5.33 -4.50
C LEU A 174 5.11 -4.57 -5.09
N SER A 175 5.48 -4.84 -6.34
CA SER A 175 6.62 -4.16 -6.96
C SER A 175 6.39 -2.64 -7.01
N ILE A 176 5.24 -2.21 -7.53
CA ILE A 176 4.93 -0.79 -7.68
C ILE A 176 4.51 -0.17 -6.33
N ALA A 177 3.71 -0.88 -5.53
CA ALA A 177 3.26 -0.43 -4.22
C ALA A 177 4.42 -0.18 -3.27
N THR A 178 5.46 -1.03 -3.28
CA THR A 178 6.62 -0.85 -2.42
C THR A 178 7.36 0.45 -2.74
N PHE A 179 7.62 0.71 -4.03
CA PHE A 179 8.24 1.98 -4.45
C PHE A 179 7.36 3.18 -4.10
N LEU A 180 6.06 3.09 -4.38
CA LEU A 180 5.12 4.17 -4.07
C LEU A 180 5.02 4.42 -2.56
N THR A 181 4.99 3.37 -1.74
CA THR A 181 4.83 3.51 -0.27
C THR A 181 6.07 4.13 0.36
N LEU A 182 7.27 3.71 -0.05
CA LEU A 182 8.52 4.27 0.50
C LEU A 182 8.68 5.77 0.23
N ILE A 183 8.10 6.28 -0.86
CA ILE A 183 8.18 7.69 -1.24
C ILE A 183 6.94 8.46 -0.75
N ASN A 184 5.75 7.97 -1.06
CA ASN A 184 4.50 8.67 -0.78
C ASN A 184 4.13 8.67 0.69
N LEU A 185 4.41 7.60 1.45
CA LEU A 185 4.03 7.56 2.87
C LEU A 185 4.72 8.65 3.69
N PRO A 186 6.06 8.81 3.67
CA PRO A 186 6.71 9.90 4.40
C PRO A 186 6.29 11.28 3.87
N ALA A 187 6.14 11.43 2.55
CA ALA A 187 5.70 12.70 1.97
C ALA A 187 4.27 13.09 2.40
N LEU A 188 3.33 12.15 2.37
CA LEU A 188 1.95 12.37 2.82
C LEU A 188 1.89 12.59 4.33
N TYR A 189 2.71 11.89 5.11
CA TYR A 189 2.82 12.13 6.55
C TYR A 189 3.26 13.58 6.83
N VAL A 190 4.36 14.03 6.22
CA VAL A 190 4.86 15.41 6.35
C VAL A 190 3.78 16.43 5.95
N LEU A 191 3.06 16.18 4.85
CA LEU A 191 1.99 17.06 4.38
C LEU A 191 0.78 17.12 5.35
N LEU A 192 0.33 15.98 5.86
CA LEU A 192 -0.84 15.88 6.75
C LEU A 192 -0.57 16.40 8.16
N PHE A 193 0.65 16.22 8.66
CA PHE A 193 1.07 16.68 9.98
C PHE A 193 1.78 18.04 9.94
N GLN A 194 1.97 18.62 8.75
CA GLN A 194 2.66 19.90 8.54
C GLN A 194 4.04 19.93 9.20
N VAL A 195 4.79 18.83 9.07
CA VAL A 195 6.11 18.67 9.67
C VAL A 195 7.08 19.62 8.97
N GLY A 196 7.38 20.74 9.62
CA GLY A 196 8.32 21.73 9.12
C GLY A 196 9.76 21.34 9.43
N LYS A 197 10.68 21.63 8.51
CA LYS A 197 12.13 21.67 8.79
C LYS A 197 12.42 22.90 9.67
N ASN A 198 11.89 22.93 10.88
CA ASN A 198 12.33 23.92 11.86
C ASN A 198 13.64 23.40 12.43
N GLU A 199 14.70 24.20 12.31
CA GLU A 199 15.99 23.99 12.97
C GLU A 199 15.79 24.07 14.49
N SER A 200 15.16 23.07 15.10
CA SER A 200 15.25 22.88 16.54
C SER A 200 16.65 22.38 16.80
N THR A 201 17.48 23.26 17.35
CA THR A 201 18.85 23.04 17.84
C THR A 201 19.04 21.59 18.28
N PRO A 202 20.07 20.88 17.77
CA PRO A 202 20.37 19.53 18.23
C PRO A 202 20.55 19.57 19.74
N ILE A 203 19.66 18.89 20.47
CA ILE A 203 19.89 18.60 21.88
C ILE A 203 20.98 17.51 21.87
N ASP A 204 22.18 17.89 22.31
CA ASP A 204 23.25 16.93 22.58
C ASP A 204 22.70 15.83 23.51
N ARG A 205 23.25 14.62 23.44
CA ARG A 205 22.83 13.43 24.22
C ARG A 205 22.86 13.63 25.75
N GLN A 206 23.20 14.82 26.22
CA GLN A 206 23.26 15.25 27.61
C GLN A 206 22.13 16.23 28.01
N GLY A 207 21.20 16.59 27.10
CA GLY A 207 20.05 17.44 27.46
C GLY A 207 20.39 18.93 27.68
N VAL A 208 21.55 19.39 27.22
CA VAL A 208 21.98 20.79 27.34
C VAL A 208 21.72 21.52 26.01
N PRO A 209 21.00 22.66 26.00
CA PRO A 209 20.90 23.50 24.82
C PRO A 209 22.30 23.92 24.37
N SER A 210 22.70 23.55 23.15
CA SER A 210 23.96 24.05 22.59
C SER A 210 23.81 25.55 22.34
N GLU A 211 24.60 26.32 23.07
CA GLU A 211 24.68 27.76 22.93
C GLU A 211 25.04 28.09 21.47
N PRO A 212 24.33 29.02 20.80
CA PRO A 212 24.61 29.34 19.41
C PRO A 212 26.05 29.83 19.28
N LEU A 213 26.84 29.16 18.43
CA LEU A 213 28.18 29.57 18.05
C LEU A 213 28.12 30.97 17.43
N ASP A 214 28.38 32.01 18.23
CA ASP A 214 28.58 33.37 17.75
C ASP A 214 29.87 33.42 16.91
N PRO A 215 29.79 33.66 15.58
CA PRO A 215 30.95 33.73 14.72
C PRO A 215 31.90 34.89 15.07
N LYS A 216 31.49 35.84 15.93
CA LYS A 216 32.28 37.02 16.30
C LYS A 216 33.03 36.87 17.63
N ALA A 217 32.79 35.82 18.42
CA ALA A 217 33.45 35.63 19.71
C ALA A 217 34.95 35.25 19.61
N GLY A 218 35.43 34.85 18.42
CA GLY A 218 36.80 34.37 18.20
C GLY A 218 37.85 35.44 17.90
N VAL A 219 37.49 36.71 17.70
CA VAL A 219 38.43 37.74 17.18
C VAL A 219 38.96 38.69 18.27
N ALA A 220 38.33 38.76 19.44
CA ALA A 220 38.63 39.80 20.44
C ALA A 220 39.51 39.34 21.63
N ARG A 221 40.23 38.21 21.53
CA ARG A 221 41.04 37.70 22.65
C ARG A 221 42.46 37.37 22.21
N GLY A 222 43.26 38.40 21.94
CA GLY A 222 44.67 38.21 21.60
C GLY A 222 45.44 39.47 21.24
N LEU A 223 45.59 40.41 22.17
CA LEU A 223 46.74 41.33 22.19
C LEU A 223 47.20 41.53 23.65
N PRO A 224 48.46 41.18 23.98
CA PRO A 224 49.05 41.50 25.28
C PRO A 224 49.61 42.94 25.26
N GLU A 225 49.16 43.79 26.17
CA GLU A 225 49.84 45.07 26.45
C GLU A 225 50.94 44.85 27.50
N ALA A 226 52.11 45.41 27.18
CA ALA A 226 53.31 45.51 28.00
C ALA A 226 53.27 46.74 28.90
#